data_AF-A0A8X6LTH9-F1
#
_entry.id   AF-A0A8X6LTH9-F1
#
_cell.length_a   1.000
_cell.length_b   1.000
_cell.length_c   1.000
_cell.angle_alpha   90.00
_cell.angle_beta   90.00
_cell.angle_gamma   90.00
#
_symmetry.space_group_name_H-M   'P 1'
#
loop_
_entity.id
_entity.type
_entity.pdbx_description
1 polymer ?
#
loop_
_entity_poly.entity_id
_entity_poly.type
_entity_poly.pdbx_seq_one_letter_code
_entity_poly.pdbx_strand_id
1 'polypeptide(L)'
;MHDLFSKLDTLKIILKEEVKKLVRNDNNTNACQNIANTNVNNLKLPRIELPVFTSNYMEWISFRDLFLTSVGNNNTLSDSQKLQYLKLSVKGEAATLLQSIQITNYNYQKAWNALTERYENEAEIINAALNKLVSQPVLKQESASGLRKIIDTTQQCIDTLQILKQPVEHGTPL
;
A
#
# COMPACT_ATOMS: atom_id res chain seq x y z
N MET A 1 15.72 -18.97 1.57
CA MET A 1 14.68 -18.10 0.96
C MET A 1 13.79 -18.80 -0.06
N HIS A 2 14.31 -19.69 -0.92
CA HIS A 2 13.51 -20.43 -1.93
C HIS A 2 12.35 -21.26 -1.34
N ASP A 3 12.55 -21.86 -0.17
CA ASP A 3 11.56 -22.73 0.51
C ASP A 3 10.33 -21.96 1.04
N LEU A 4 10.52 -20.74 1.54
CA LEU A 4 9.42 -19.91 2.07
C LEU A 4 8.46 -19.48 0.94
N PHE A 5 9.01 -19.20 -0.24
CA PHE A 5 8.21 -18.78 -1.39
C PHE A 5 7.45 -19.93 -2.03
N SER A 6 8.04 -21.14 -2.07
CA SER A 6 7.33 -22.35 -2.48
C SER A 6 6.14 -22.65 -1.54
N LYS A 7 6.33 -22.46 -0.23
CA LYS A 7 5.24 -22.58 0.76
C LYS A 7 4.13 -21.54 0.57
N LEU A 8 4.48 -20.30 0.22
CA LEU A 8 3.50 -19.25 -0.09
C LEU A 8 2.69 -19.57 -1.35
N ASP A 9 3.33 -20.05 -2.42
CA ASP A 9 2.64 -20.43 -3.65
C ASP A 9 1.72 -21.65 -3.42
N THR A 10 2.15 -22.59 -2.59
CA THR A 10 1.32 -23.73 -2.16
C THR A 10 0.09 -23.26 -1.37
N LEU A 11 0.26 -22.33 -0.42
CA LEU A 11 -0.84 -21.75 0.33
C LEU A 11 -1.82 -20.98 -0.56
N LYS A 12 -1.34 -20.24 -1.56
CA LYS A 12 -2.19 -19.57 -2.56
C LYS A 12 -3.06 -20.56 -3.32
N ILE A 13 -2.47 -21.69 -3.75
CA ILE A 13 -3.19 -22.74 -4.48
C ILE A 13 -4.28 -23.34 -3.59
N ILE A 14 -3.94 -23.68 -2.34
CA ILE A 14 -4.88 -24.28 -1.39
C ILE A 14 -6.05 -23.31 -1.10
N LEU A 15 -5.75 -22.04 -0.84
CA LEU A 15 -6.79 -21.03 -0.57
C LEU A 15 -7.70 -20.80 -1.78
N LYS A 16 -7.15 -20.73 -3.00
CA LYS A 16 -7.94 -20.58 -4.23
C LYS A 16 -8.87 -21.78 -4.46
N GLU A 17 -8.37 -22.99 -4.23
CA GLU A 17 -9.14 -24.21 -4.43
C GLU A 17 -10.28 -24.32 -3.40
N GLU A 18 -10.03 -23.92 -2.15
CA GLU A 18 -11.05 -23.92 -1.11
C GLU A 18 -12.13 -22.86 -1.34
N VAL A 19 -11.77 -21.70 -1.87
CA VAL A 19 -12.73 -20.67 -2.31
C VAL A 19 -13.60 -21.17 -3.47
N LYS A 20 -13.01 -21.90 -4.43
CA LYS A 20 -13.75 -22.44 -5.58
C LYS A 20 -14.78 -23.50 -5.17
N LYS A 21 -14.52 -24.24 -4.09
CA LYS A 21 -15.49 -25.16 -3.48
C LYS A 21 -16.65 -24.43 -2.81
N LEU A 22 -16.41 -23.24 -2.25
CA LEU A 22 -17.43 -22.43 -1.57
C LEU A 22 -18.27 -21.55 -2.51
N VAL A 23 -17.77 -21.21 -3.70
CA VAL A 23 -18.46 -20.32 -4.68
C VAL A 23 -19.38 -21.09 -5.65
N ARG A 24 -19.73 -22.34 -5.35
CA ARG A 24 -20.68 -23.14 -6.15
C ARG A 24 -22.15 -22.86 -5.78
N ASN A 25 -22.59 -21.60 -5.82
CA ASN A 25 -23.97 -21.23 -6.15
C ASN A 25 -24.12 -19.71 -6.28
N ASP A 26 -24.32 -19.23 -7.51
CA ASP A 26 -25.33 -18.23 -7.91
C ASP A 26 -24.98 -17.70 -9.31
N ASN A 27 -25.51 -18.38 -10.32
CA ASN A 27 -25.64 -17.85 -11.68
C ASN A 27 -27.07 -17.38 -11.85
N ASN A 28 -27.32 -16.05 -11.91
CA ASN A 28 -28.16 -15.43 -12.96
C ASN A 28 -28.23 -13.91 -12.79
N THR A 29 -27.77 -13.14 -13.78
CA THR A 29 -28.60 -12.24 -14.62
C THR A 29 -27.75 -11.52 -15.66
N ASN A 30 -28.32 -11.42 -16.86
CA ASN A 30 -27.73 -10.94 -18.10
C ASN A 30 -27.98 -9.45 -18.36
N ALA A 31 -27.17 -8.90 -19.28
CA ALA A 31 -27.40 -7.72 -20.17
C ALA A 31 -27.30 -6.31 -19.54
N CYS A 32 -26.88 -5.23 -20.21
CA CYS A 32 -26.53 -4.99 -21.62
C CYS A 32 -25.63 -3.75 -21.74
N GLN A 33 -24.97 -3.62 -22.90
CA GLN A 33 -24.14 -2.49 -23.33
C GLN A 33 -24.91 -1.15 -23.39
N ASN A 34 -24.20 -0.04 -23.16
CA ASN A 34 -24.45 1.21 -23.88
C ASN A 34 -23.16 2.04 -23.96
N ILE A 35 -22.65 2.19 -25.18
CA ILE A 35 -21.57 3.11 -25.54
C ILE A 35 -22.22 4.49 -25.72
N ALA A 36 -21.94 5.43 -24.82
CA ALA A 36 -22.27 6.83 -25.03
C ALA A 36 -20.97 7.61 -25.28
N ASN A 37 -20.76 8.02 -26.53
CA ASN A 37 -19.78 9.03 -26.91
C ASN A 37 -20.18 10.36 -26.24
N THR A 38 -19.55 10.69 -25.11
CA THR A 38 -19.63 12.02 -24.51
C THR A 38 -18.27 12.69 -24.58
N ASN A 39 -18.22 13.82 -25.30
CA ASN A 39 -17.08 14.73 -25.45
C ASN A 39 -16.19 14.82 -24.20
N VAL A 40 -14.96 14.32 -24.29
CA VAL A 40 -14.00 14.17 -23.19
C VAL A 40 -13.29 15.46 -22.74
N ASN A 41 -13.77 16.64 -23.12
CA ASN A 41 -13.00 17.87 -22.95
C ASN A 41 -13.34 18.71 -21.71
N ASN A 42 -14.03 18.16 -20.69
CA ASN A 42 -14.23 18.87 -19.42
C ASN A 42 -14.47 17.96 -18.21
N LEU A 43 -13.81 16.79 -18.16
CA LEU A 43 -13.73 16.00 -16.94
C LEU A 43 -12.84 16.74 -15.93
N LYS A 44 -13.47 17.55 -15.05
CA LYS A 44 -12.80 18.03 -13.84
C LYS A 44 -12.58 16.82 -12.95
N LEU A 45 -11.38 16.25 -13.04
CA LEU A 45 -10.95 15.16 -12.18
C LEU A 45 -11.05 15.61 -10.71
N PRO A 46 -11.46 14.72 -9.79
CA PRO A 46 -11.41 15.02 -8.37
C PRO A 46 -9.98 15.43 -8.01
N ARG A 47 -9.87 16.46 -7.15
CA ARG A 47 -8.57 16.94 -6.69
C ARG A 47 -7.87 15.79 -5.96
N ILE A 48 -6.66 15.44 -6.39
CA ILE A 48 -5.84 14.44 -5.72
C ILE A 48 -5.54 14.95 -4.30
N GLU A 49 -5.93 14.16 -3.31
CA GLU A 49 -5.63 14.42 -1.90
C GLU A 49 -4.21 13.98 -1.57
N LEU A 50 -3.63 14.60 -0.54
CA LEU A 50 -2.32 14.21 -0.04
C LEU A 50 -2.40 12.79 0.54
N PRO A 51 -1.45 11.90 0.20
CA PRO A 51 -1.42 10.58 0.79
C PRO A 51 -1.18 10.70 2.30
N VAL A 52 -1.79 9.79 3.06
CA VAL A 52 -1.66 9.73 4.52
C VAL A 52 -0.88 8.48 4.90
N PHE A 53 0.15 8.66 5.73
CA PHE A 53 0.94 7.57 6.29
C PHE A 53 0.65 7.41 7.77
N THR A 54 0.22 6.21 8.16
CA THR A 54 -0.19 5.92 9.54
C THR A 54 0.91 5.29 10.40
N SER A 55 2.17 5.25 9.91
CA SER A 55 3.29 4.49 10.52
C SER A 55 3.18 2.97 10.34
N ASN A 56 2.27 2.48 9.51
CA ASN A 56 2.15 1.06 9.20
C ASN A 56 3.16 0.66 8.12
N TYR A 57 4.06 -0.28 8.44
CA TYR A 57 5.06 -0.80 7.50
C TYR A 57 4.46 -1.31 6.18
N MET A 58 3.28 -1.93 6.21
CA MET A 58 2.63 -2.44 4.97
C MET A 58 2.15 -1.31 4.04
N GLU A 59 1.98 -0.09 4.55
CA GLU A 59 1.56 1.08 3.79
C GLU A 59 2.76 1.89 3.27
N TRP A 60 3.97 1.63 3.77
CA TRP A 60 5.15 2.46 3.50
C TRP A 60 5.45 2.59 2.01
N ILE A 61 5.47 1.48 1.28
CA ILE A 61 5.82 1.46 -0.15
C ILE A 61 4.82 2.31 -0.94
N SER A 62 3.52 2.04 -0.76
CA SER A 62 2.47 2.79 -1.45
C SER A 62 2.48 4.27 -1.08
N PHE A 63 2.69 4.59 0.20
CA PHE A 63 2.81 5.97 0.65
C PHE A 63 4.01 6.68 0.00
N ARG A 64 5.20 6.06 0.05
CA ARG A 64 6.44 6.59 -0.51
C ARG A 64 6.25 6.93 -1.98
N ASP A 65 5.73 5.98 -2.76
CA ASP A 65 5.55 6.15 -4.20
C ASP A 65 4.55 7.27 -4.50
N LEU A 66 3.38 7.27 -3.83
CA LEU A 66 2.37 8.32 -3.99
C LEU A 66 2.88 9.70 -3.59
N PHE A 67 3.63 9.80 -2.49
CA PHE A 67 4.19 11.06 -2.01
C PHE A 67 5.27 11.60 -2.95
N LEU A 68 6.18 10.73 -3.43
CA LEU A 68 7.20 11.12 -4.40
C LEU A 68 6.57 11.60 -5.70
N THR A 69 5.59 10.88 -6.24
CA THR A 69 4.90 11.29 -7.47
C THR A 69 4.12 12.60 -7.32
N SER A 70 3.49 12.82 -6.16
CA SER A 70 2.61 13.98 -5.96
C SER A 70 3.36 15.24 -5.50
N VAL A 71 4.37 15.08 -4.63
CA VAL A 71 5.03 16.17 -3.91
C VAL A 71 6.55 16.12 -4.06
N GLY A 72 7.17 14.96 -3.81
CA GLY A 72 8.63 14.83 -3.76
C GLY A 72 9.35 15.22 -5.05
N ASN A 73 8.80 14.77 -6.19
CA ASN A 73 9.32 15.00 -7.53
C ASN A 73 8.76 16.27 -8.19
N ASN A 74 7.96 17.05 -7.46
CA ASN A 74 7.38 18.28 -7.98
C ASN A 74 8.39 19.43 -7.89
N ASN A 75 8.91 19.85 -9.05
CA ASN A 75 9.91 20.93 -9.16
C ASN A 75 9.35 22.34 -8.93
N THR A 76 8.02 22.50 -8.85
CA THR A 76 7.39 23.79 -8.54
C THR A 76 7.34 24.10 -7.04
N LEU A 77 7.54 23.07 -6.21
CA LEU A 77 7.54 23.21 -4.76
C LEU A 77 8.97 23.33 -4.25
N SER A 78 9.21 24.32 -3.39
CA SER A 78 10.44 24.39 -2.61
C SER A 78 10.53 23.24 -1.60
N ASP A 79 11.73 22.88 -1.20
CA ASP A 79 11.96 21.81 -0.22
C ASP A 79 11.27 22.08 1.12
N SER A 80 11.19 23.35 1.54
CA SER A 80 10.42 23.74 2.73
C SER A 80 8.92 23.45 2.59
N GLN A 81 8.33 23.67 1.41
CA GLN A 81 6.95 23.32 1.13
C GLN A 81 6.76 21.80 1.06
N LYS A 82 7.69 21.07 0.43
CA LYS A 82 7.67 19.60 0.43
C LYS A 82 7.73 19.04 1.85
N LEU A 83 8.56 19.60 2.72
CA LEU A 83 8.64 19.23 4.13
C LEU A 83 7.35 19.55 4.89
N GLN A 84 6.72 20.69 4.62
CA GLN A 84 5.41 21.01 5.19
C GLN A 84 4.36 19.96 4.79
N TYR A 85 4.29 19.60 3.51
CA TYR A 85 3.40 18.54 3.05
C TYR A 85 3.72 17.18 3.67
N LEU A 86 5.00 16.84 3.78
CA LEU A 86 5.46 15.61 4.43
C LEU A 86 4.94 15.52 5.88
N LYS A 87 5.10 16.60 6.67
CA LYS A 87 4.62 16.66 8.06
C LYS A 87 3.09 16.58 8.17
N LEU A 88 2.34 17.07 7.18
CA LEU A 88 0.87 16.97 7.14
C LEU A 88 0.39 15.55 6.76
N SER A 89 1.14 14.88 5.89
CA SER A 89 0.88 13.55 5.37
C SER A 89 1.20 12.43 6.35
N VAL A 90 2.09 12.62 7.33
CA VAL A 90 2.41 11.59 8.33
C VAL A 90 1.56 11.71 9.59
N LYS A 91 1.24 10.57 10.21
CA LYS A 91 0.51 10.44 11.47
C LYS A 91 1.20 9.42 12.39
N GLY A 92 0.86 9.45 13.67
CA GLY A 92 1.37 8.49 14.65
C GLY A 92 2.87 8.65 14.93
N GLU A 93 3.58 7.53 15.00
CA GLU A 93 5.01 7.48 15.32
C GLU A 93 5.87 8.25 14.30
N ALA A 94 5.56 8.13 13.01
CA ALA A 94 6.22 8.85 11.94
C ALA A 94 6.10 10.37 12.10
N ALA A 95 4.97 10.88 12.61
CA ALA A 95 4.81 12.30 12.89
C ALA A 95 5.68 12.75 14.08
N THR A 96 5.78 11.92 15.11
CA THR A 96 6.67 12.16 16.26
C THR A 96 8.14 12.20 15.82
N LEU A 97 8.56 11.31 14.92
CA LEU A 97 9.92 11.29 14.36
C LEU A 97 10.29 12.62 13.70
N LEU A 98 9.34 13.24 12.99
CA LEU A 98 9.56 14.51 12.28
C LEU A 98 9.26 15.75 13.13
N GLN A 99 8.76 15.60 14.35
CA GLN A 99 8.26 16.72 15.15
C GLN A 99 9.34 17.77 15.42
N SER A 100 10.54 17.33 15.80
CA SER A 100 11.68 18.18 16.14
C SER A 100 12.35 18.85 14.93
N ILE A 101 12.02 18.41 13.71
CA ILE A 101 12.61 18.96 12.48
C ILE A 101 11.89 20.24 12.09
N GLN A 102 12.63 21.34 12.05
CA GLN A 102 12.11 22.64 11.62
C GLN A 102 11.85 22.66 10.11
N ILE A 103 10.78 23.33 9.69
CA ILE A 103 10.40 23.46 8.29
C ILE A 103 11.36 24.46 7.62
N THR A 104 12.39 23.94 6.96
CA THR A 104 13.37 24.72 6.18
C THR A 104 13.75 23.91 4.93
N ASN A 105 14.27 24.59 3.89
CA ASN A 105 14.70 23.90 2.67
C ASN A 105 15.80 22.86 2.96
N TYR A 106 16.74 23.20 3.85
CA TYR A 106 17.85 22.32 4.23
C TYR A 106 17.39 21.00 4.91
N ASN A 107 16.25 21.04 5.61
CA ASN A 107 15.80 19.93 6.45
C ASN A 107 14.93 18.91 5.72
N TYR A 108 14.46 19.18 4.49
CA TYR A 108 13.59 18.26 3.76
C TYR A 108 14.26 16.89 3.56
N GLN A 109 15.48 16.88 3.01
CA GLN A 109 16.20 15.64 2.76
C GLN A 109 16.47 14.87 4.06
N LYS A 110 16.78 15.58 5.14
CA LYS A 110 16.99 14.97 6.46
C LYS A 110 15.72 14.30 6.99
N ALA A 111 14.57 14.97 6.87
CA ALA A 111 13.28 14.42 7.27
C ALA A 111 12.88 13.20 6.43
N TRP A 112 13.07 13.28 5.11
CA TRP A 112 12.80 12.17 4.21
C TRP A 112 13.68 10.96 4.54
N ASN A 113 14.99 11.16 4.65
CA ASN A 113 15.94 10.10 4.99
C ASN A 113 15.60 9.44 6.35
N ALA A 114 15.18 10.22 7.36
CA ALA A 114 14.80 9.66 8.66
C ALA A 114 13.57 8.72 8.56
N LEU A 115 12.58 9.06 7.73
CA LEU A 115 11.45 8.16 7.47
C LEU A 115 11.91 6.91 6.71
N THR A 116 12.70 7.09 5.65
CA THR A 116 13.22 6.00 4.84
C THR A 116 14.05 5.03 5.68
N GLU A 117 14.97 5.52 6.50
CA GLU A 117 15.79 4.68 7.38
C GLU A 117 14.94 3.86 8.36
N ARG A 118 13.82 4.41 8.85
CA ARG A 118 12.94 3.70 9.79
C ARG A 118 11.98 2.72 9.11
N TYR A 119 11.42 3.09 7.96
CA TYR A 119 10.28 2.39 7.36
C TYR A 119 10.63 1.63 6.06
N GLU A 120 11.74 1.93 5.40
CA GLU A 120 12.26 1.19 4.25
C GLU A 120 13.08 -0.04 4.70
N ASN A 121 12.49 -0.82 5.59
CA ASN A 121 13.06 -2.08 6.06
C ASN A 121 12.22 -3.24 5.53
N GLU A 122 12.71 -3.90 4.49
CA GLU A 122 12.03 -5.05 3.86
C GLU A 122 11.66 -6.14 4.87
N ALA A 123 12.56 -6.45 5.82
CA ALA A 123 12.29 -7.48 6.82
C ALA A 123 11.13 -7.10 7.74
N GLU A 124 11.02 -5.84 8.16
CA GLU A 124 9.89 -5.36 8.97
C GLU A 124 8.59 -5.32 8.17
N ILE A 125 8.64 -4.97 6.88
CA ILE A 125 7.46 -5.02 6.00
C ILE A 125 6.98 -6.46 5.82
N ILE A 126 7.90 -7.41 5.62
CA ILE A 126 7.59 -8.85 5.55
C ILE A 126 7.01 -9.34 6.87
N ASN A 127 7.64 -9.00 8.00
CA ASN A 127 7.18 -9.39 9.32
C ASN A 127 5.79 -8.84 9.61
N ALA A 128 5.52 -7.58 9.27
CA ALA A 128 4.19 -6.98 9.39
C ALA A 128 3.16 -7.73 8.54
N ALA A 129 3.50 -8.10 7.30
CA ALA A 129 2.63 -8.88 6.43
C ALA A 129 2.32 -10.28 6.99
N LEU A 130 3.35 -10.98 7.46
CA LEU A 130 3.20 -12.31 8.05
C LEU A 130 2.41 -12.26 9.35
N ASN A 131 2.71 -11.30 10.24
CA ASN A 131 1.97 -11.10 11.48
C ASN A 131 0.50 -10.79 11.21
N LYS A 132 0.20 -9.94 10.21
CA LYS A 132 -1.18 -9.65 9.80
C LYS A 132 -1.89 -10.88 9.25
N LEU A 133 -1.19 -11.72 8.49
CA LEU A 133 -1.73 -12.97 7.94
C LEU A 133 -2.02 -14.00 9.04
N VAL A 134 -1.09 -14.21 9.97
CA VAL A 134 -1.20 -15.22 11.04
C VAL A 134 -2.15 -14.76 12.16
N SER A 135 -2.25 -13.45 12.41
CA SER A 135 -3.14 -12.89 13.43
C SER A 135 -4.60 -12.73 12.96
N GLN A 136 -4.95 -13.24 11.77
CA GLN A 136 -6.33 -13.18 11.31
C GLN A 136 -7.25 -13.97 12.25
N PRO A 137 -8.42 -13.41 12.61
CA PRO A 137 -9.31 -14.06 13.56
C PRO A 137 -9.90 -15.33 12.97
N VAL A 138 -9.89 -16.41 13.76
CA VAL A 138 -10.64 -17.62 13.44
C VAL A 138 -12.13 -17.29 13.46
N LEU A 139 -12.82 -17.55 12.35
CA LEU A 139 -14.27 -17.36 12.28
C LEU A 139 -14.95 -18.36 13.22
N LYS A 140 -15.63 -17.85 14.25
CA LYS A 140 -16.40 -18.67 15.19
C LYS A 140 -17.74 -19.14 14.61
N GLN A 141 -18.19 -18.47 13.55
CA GLN A 141 -19.41 -18.77 12.83
C GLN A 141 -19.20 -18.44 11.35
N GLU A 142 -19.69 -19.29 10.47
CA GLU A 142 -19.62 -19.07 9.03
C GLU A 142 -20.40 -17.81 8.66
N SER A 143 -19.69 -16.81 8.15
CA SER A 143 -20.26 -15.55 7.69
C SER A 143 -19.55 -15.11 6.42
N ALA A 144 -20.32 -14.81 5.38
CA ALA A 144 -19.78 -14.35 4.10
C ALA A 144 -18.91 -13.09 4.26
N SER A 145 -19.26 -12.18 5.17
CA SER A 145 -18.47 -10.98 5.45
C SER A 145 -17.16 -11.30 6.15
N GLY A 146 -17.17 -12.27 7.07
CA GLY A 146 -15.97 -12.77 7.73
C GLY A 146 -15.00 -13.45 6.75
N LEU A 147 -15.52 -14.30 5.87
CA LEU A 147 -14.73 -14.96 4.82
C LEU A 147 -14.14 -13.96 3.83
N ARG A 148 -14.93 -12.98 3.38
CA ARG A 148 -14.44 -11.92 2.49
C ARG A 148 -13.30 -11.12 3.14
N LYS A 149 -13.45 -10.74 4.40
CA LYS A 149 -12.39 -10.03 5.14
C LYS A 149 -11.08 -10.83 5.23
N ILE A 150 -11.16 -12.16 5.44
CA ILE A 150 -9.99 -13.05 5.45
C ILE A 150 -9.32 -13.08 4.08
N ILE A 151 -10.11 -13.19 3.01
CA ILE A 151 -9.60 -13.19 1.63
C ILE A 151 -8.92 -11.85 1.32
N ASP A 152 -9.58 -10.73 1.59
CA ASP A 152 -9.06 -9.40 1.33
C ASP A 152 -7.75 -9.15 2.10
N THR A 153 -7.70 -9.56 3.37
CA THR A 153 -6.49 -9.43 4.20
C THR A 153 -5.36 -10.30 3.66
N THR A 154 -5.66 -11.53 3.25
CA THR A 154 -4.68 -12.46 2.69
C THR A 154 -4.14 -11.97 1.36
N GLN A 155 -5.01 -11.48 0.48
CA GLN A 155 -4.62 -10.92 -0.80
C GLN A 155 -3.74 -9.68 -0.60
N GLN A 156 -4.10 -8.78 0.31
CA GLN A 156 -3.27 -7.63 0.65
C GLN A 156 -1.87 -8.04 1.11
N CYS A 157 -1.76 -9.04 1.99
CA CYS A 157 -0.44 -9.52 2.44
C CYS A 157 0.37 -10.11 1.28
N ILE A 158 -0.28 -10.87 0.39
CA ILE A 158 0.34 -11.43 -0.81
C ILE A 158 0.86 -10.32 -1.73
N ASP A 159 0.05 -9.30 -1.97
CA ASP A 159 0.41 -8.20 -2.88
C ASP A 159 1.61 -7.42 -2.32
N THR A 160 1.64 -7.13 -1.01
CA THR A 160 2.80 -6.52 -0.35
C THR A 160 4.08 -7.36 -0.54
N LEU A 161 3.99 -8.68 -0.33
CA LEU A 161 5.14 -9.58 -0.53
C LEU A 161 5.57 -9.69 -2.00
N GLN A 162 4.65 -9.54 -2.95
CA GLN A 162 4.97 -9.54 -4.38
C GLN A 162 5.68 -8.25 -4.79
N ILE A 163 5.22 -7.10 -4.30
CA ILE A 163 5.86 -5.81 -4.55
C ILE A 163 7.32 -5.82 -4.07
N LEU A 164 7.58 -6.37 -2.89
CA LEU A 164 8.94 -6.52 -2.35
C LEU A 164 9.83 -7.45 -3.18
N LYS A 165 9.25 -8.47 -3.81
CA LYS A 165 9.98 -9.39 -4.69
C LYS A 165 10.30 -8.82 -6.06
N GLN A 166 9.57 -7.80 -6.51
CA GLN A 166 9.92 -7.17 -7.78
C GLN A 166 11.30 -6.53 -7.61
N PRO A 167 12.22 -6.71 -8.56
CA PRO A 167 13.48 -5.97 -8.52
C PRO A 167 13.10 -4.50 -8.47
N VAL A 168 13.29 -3.90 -7.30
CA VAL A 168 13.11 -2.47 -7.13
C VAL A 168 14.24 -1.90 -7.98
N GLU A 169 13.92 -1.41 -9.18
CA GLU A 169 14.77 -0.50 -9.92
C GLU A 169 14.88 0.76 -9.05
N HIS A 170 15.66 0.66 -7.97
CA HIS A 170 16.22 1.80 -7.31
C HIS A 170 17.03 2.49 -8.38
N GLY A 171 16.52 3.61 -8.88
CA GLY A 171 17.29 4.53 -9.70
C GLY A 171 18.53 4.92 -8.90
N THR A 172 19.61 4.18 -9.10
CA THR A 172 20.97 4.63 -8.81
C THR A 172 21.23 5.76 -9.81
N PRO A 173 21.40 7.02 -9.36
CA PRO A 173 21.96 8.04 -10.22
C PRO A 173 23.40 7.63 -10.55
N LEU A 174 23.74 7.65 -11.84
CA LEU A 174 25.10 7.55 -12.36
C LEU A 174 26.01 8.65 -11.79
#